data_AF-A0A1B8NZT8-F1
#
_entry.id   AF-A0A1B8NZT8-F1
#
_cell.length_a   1.000
_cell.length_b   1.000
_cell.length_c   1.000
_cell.angle_alpha   90.00
_cell.angle_beta   90.00
_cell.angle_gamma   90.00
#
_symmetry.space_group_name_H-M   'P 1'
#
loop_
_entity.id
_entity.type
_entity.pdbx_description
1 polymer ?
#
loop_
_entity_poly.entity_id
_entity_poly.type
_entity_poly.pdbx_seq_one_letter_code
_entity_poly.pdbx_strand_id
1 'polypeptide(L)'
;MTQRILTLLMLSVLLAGCAAAPERPKTVRQALFGLGERAAEQVAASPTLPTPATDQVLLLATPEIDPDLGLSDERLMESLTRALLGLDDGPQVLDWRPALADAGRNQWRLDSRLNASAPRLQLSDRELLPYRLTLTLRRPGSDQALWQAHIDGALDATAL
;
A
#
# COMPACT_ATOMS: atom_id res chain seq x y z
N MET A 1 -14.57 1.69 50.11
CA MET A 1 -15.41 1.65 48.89
C MET A 1 -14.74 2.25 47.66
N THR A 2 -13.98 3.34 47.81
CA THR A 2 -13.26 4.05 46.73
C THR A 2 -12.23 3.20 45.96
N GLN A 3 -11.49 2.31 46.64
CA GLN A 3 -10.45 1.49 45.99
C GLN A 3 -11.02 0.43 45.04
N ARG A 4 -12.17 -0.19 45.38
CA ARG A 4 -12.86 -1.13 44.50
C ARG A 4 -13.41 -0.46 43.24
N ILE A 5 -13.88 0.79 43.37
CA ILE A 5 -14.37 1.58 42.23
C ILE A 5 -13.20 1.92 41.30
N LEU A 6 -12.04 2.29 41.85
CA LEU A 6 -10.85 2.61 41.06
C LEU A 6 -10.33 1.41 40.27
N THR A 7 -10.29 0.22 40.89
CA THR A 7 -9.88 -1.02 40.19
C THR A 7 -10.87 -1.41 39.10
N LEU A 8 -12.17 -1.23 39.33
CA LEU A 8 -13.21 -1.49 38.33
C LEU A 8 -13.10 -0.53 37.13
N LEU A 9 -12.81 0.75 37.40
CA LEU A 9 -12.63 1.78 36.37
C LEU A 9 -11.36 1.56 35.53
N MET A 10 -10.28 1.08 36.16
CA MET A 10 -9.04 0.77 35.46
C MET A 10 -9.19 -0.48 34.58
N LEU A 11 -9.97 -1.46 35.04
CA LEU A 11 -10.30 -2.64 34.25
C LEU A 11 -11.17 -2.28 33.03
N SER A 12 -12.16 -1.40 33.17
CA SER A 12 -13.01 -0.99 32.05
C SER A 12 -12.24 -0.21 30.97
N VAL A 13 -11.24 0.58 31.33
CA VAL A 13 -10.37 1.27 30.37
C VAL A 13 -9.47 0.28 29.61
N LEU A 14 -8.97 -0.76 30.27
CA LEU A 14 -8.16 -1.81 29.63
C LEU A 14 -8.99 -2.67 28.66
N LEU A 15 -10.28 -2.88 28.92
CA LEU A 15 -11.17 -3.62 28.00
C LEU A 15 -11.67 -2.76 26.82
N ALA A 16 -11.69 -1.43 26.93
CA ALA A 16 -12.15 -0.55 25.84
C ALA A 16 -11.14 -0.43 24.68
N GLY A 17 -9.87 -0.78 24.90
CA GLY A 17 -8.81 -0.69 23.90
C GLY A 17 -8.93 -1.66 22.73
N CYS A 18 -9.68 -2.76 22.86
CA CYS A 18 -9.80 -3.79 21.81
C CYS A 18 -10.99 -3.60 20.87
N ALA A 19 -11.89 -2.64 21.12
CA ALA A 19 -13.10 -2.43 20.33
C ALA A 19 -13.00 -1.28 19.31
N ALA A 20 -11.88 -0.54 19.29
CA ALA A 20 -11.60 0.45 18.26
C ALA A 20 -11.23 -0.28 16.96
N ALA A 21 -12.25 -0.77 16.25
CA ALA A 21 -12.08 -1.27 14.90
C ALA A 21 -11.58 -0.11 14.01
N PRO A 22 -10.55 -0.33 13.17
CA PRO A 22 -10.06 0.70 12.26
C PRO A 22 -11.21 1.26 11.42
N GLU A 23 -11.21 2.57 11.26
CA GLU A 23 -12.29 3.29 10.61
C GLU A 23 -12.42 2.81 9.16
N ARG A 24 -13.60 2.28 8.81
CA ARG A 24 -13.83 1.65 7.52
C ARG A 24 -13.73 2.68 6.39
N PRO A 25 -13.03 2.36 5.27
CA PRO A 25 -13.00 3.26 4.14
C PRO A 25 -14.42 3.38 3.58
N LYS A 26 -14.91 4.62 3.45
CA LYS A 26 -16.26 4.92 2.95
C LYS A 26 -16.31 5.07 1.43
N THR A 27 -15.13 5.18 0.80
CA THR A 27 -14.98 5.39 -0.64
C THR A 27 -13.77 4.61 -1.14
N VAL A 28 -13.76 4.26 -2.42
CA VAL A 28 -12.59 3.64 -3.06
C VAL A 28 -11.36 4.52 -3.01
N ARG A 29 -11.50 5.85 -3.10
CA ARG A 29 -10.38 6.77 -2.89
C ARG A 29 -9.70 6.55 -1.54
N GLN A 30 -10.47 6.40 -0.46
CA GLN A 30 -9.92 6.18 0.87
C GLN A 30 -9.26 4.79 0.99
N ALA A 31 -9.82 3.77 0.36
CA ALA A 31 -9.24 2.43 0.34
C ALA A 31 -7.89 2.41 -0.41
N LEU A 32 -7.82 3.05 -1.59
CA LEU A 32 -6.58 3.18 -2.37
C LEU A 32 -5.54 4.04 -1.67
N PHE A 33 -5.96 5.10 -0.99
CA PHE A 33 -5.05 5.92 -0.18
C PHE A 33 -4.36 5.08 0.89
N GLY A 34 -5.11 4.35 1.71
CA GLY A 34 -4.54 3.47 2.74
C GLY A 34 -3.80 2.26 2.18
N LEU A 35 -4.09 1.82 0.96
CA LEU A 35 -3.25 0.85 0.25
C LEU A 35 -1.91 1.46 -0.17
N GLY A 36 -1.93 2.69 -0.68
CA GLY A 36 -0.75 3.47 -1.06
C GLY A 36 0.20 3.69 0.12
N GLU A 37 -0.33 4.11 1.28
CA GLU A 37 0.45 4.30 2.51
C GLU A 37 1.17 3.02 2.92
N ARG A 38 0.43 1.90 3.05
CA ARG A 38 1.02 0.59 3.38
C ARG A 38 2.05 0.14 2.35
N ALA A 39 1.82 0.41 1.07
CA ALA A 39 2.77 0.08 0.01
C ALA A 39 4.05 0.90 0.12
N ALA A 40 3.95 2.21 0.37
CA ALA A 40 5.09 3.08 0.58
C ALA A 40 5.91 2.65 1.80
N GLU A 41 5.26 2.31 2.91
CA GLU A 41 5.91 1.76 4.11
C GLU A 41 6.67 0.46 3.80
N GLN A 42 6.07 -0.47 3.05
CA GLN A 42 6.76 -1.73 2.65
C GLN A 42 7.99 -1.46 1.78
N VAL A 43 7.91 -0.49 0.87
CA VAL A 43 9.05 -0.10 0.02
C VAL A 43 10.15 0.55 0.86
N ALA A 44 9.80 1.45 1.77
CA ALA A 44 10.75 2.11 2.67
C ALA A 44 11.45 1.12 3.62
N ALA A 45 10.73 0.09 4.06
CA ALA A 45 11.26 -0.99 4.89
C ALA A 45 12.06 -2.05 4.09
N SER A 46 12.17 -1.92 2.77
CA SER A 46 12.91 -2.89 1.95
C SER A 46 14.40 -2.88 2.32
N PRO A 47 15.01 -4.05 2.63
CA PRO A 47 16.44 -4.13 2.91
C PRO A 47 17.31 -3.90 1.67
N THR A 48 16.70 -3.89 0.48
CA THR A 48 17.39 -3.76 -0.80
C THR A 48 17.62 -2.31 -1.20
N LEU A 49 16.77 -1.39 -0.73
CA LEU A 49 16.95 0.04 -0.95
C LEU A 49 18.07 0.57 -0.05
N PRO A 50 19.15 1.14 -0.61
CA PRO A 50 20.25 1.67 0.20
C PRO A 50 19.79 2.85 1.08
N THR A 51 20.35 2.94 2.29
CA THR A 51 20.16 4.06 3.22
C THR A 51 21.31 5.07 3.03
N PRO A 52 21.05 6.40 3.07
CA PRO A 52 19.74 7.04 3.24
C PRO A 52 18.88 6.96 1.96
N ALA A 53 17.57 6.82 2.14
CA ALA A 53 16.64 6.71 1.02
C ALA A 53 16.58 8.00 0.19
N THR A 54 16.81 9.17 0.80
CA THR A 54 16.88 10.49 0.15
C THR A 54 17.87 10.58 -1.03
N ASP A 55 18.91 9.75 -1.03
CA ASP A 55 19.92 9.70 -2.10
C ASP A 55 19.50 8.81 -3.28
N GLN A 56 18.40 8.08 -3.12
CA GLN A 56 17.86 7.16 -4.10
C GLN A 56 16.74 7.79 -4.92
N VAL A 57 16.61 7.32 -6.16
CA VAL A 57 15.50 7.68 -7.06
C VAL A 57 14.69 6.43 -7.35
N LEU A 58 13.40 6.49 -7.00
CA LEU A 58 12.42 5.45 -7.27
C LEU A 58 11.63 5.83 -8.53
N LEU A 59 11.77 5.00 -9.55
CA LEU A 59 11.09 5.13 -10.83
C LEU A 59 9.84 4.24 -10.82
N LEU A 60 8.67 4.85 -10.81
CA LEU A 60 7.39 4.15 -10.68
C LEU A 60 6.89 3.72 -12.05
N ALA A 61 6.87 2.41 -12.29
CA ALA A 61 6.21 1.86 -13.48
C ALA A 61 4.69 1.96 -13.35
N THR A 62 4.00 2.14 -14.49
CA THR A 62 2.55 2.11 -14.54
C THR A 62 2.02 0.84 -13.88
N PRO A 63 1.12 0.94 -12.90
CA PRO A 63 0.58 -0.22 -12.23
C PRO A 63 -0.19 -1.11 -13.21
N GLU A 64 0.00 -2.41 -13.08
CA GLU A 64 -0.84 -3.39 -13.78
C GLU A 64 -2.03 -3.74 -12.88
N ILE A 65 -3.26 -3.54 -13.36
CA ILE A 65 -4.47 -3.81 -12.60
C ILE A 65 -5.31 -4.87 -13.31
N ASP A 66 -5.76 -5.85 -12.53
CA ASP A 66 -6.77 -6.81 -12.97
C ASP A 66 -8.11 -6.12 -13.22
N PRO A 67 -8.66 -6.20 -14.45
CA PRO A 67 -9.90 -5.52 -14.82
C PRO A 67 -11.10 -5.93 -13.97
N ASP A 68 -11.09 -7.11 -13.35
CA ASP A 68 -12.20 -7.60 -12.51
C ASP A 68 -12.38 -6.78 -11.22
N LEU A 69 -11.37 -5.99 -10.84
CA LEU A 69 -11.41 -5.07 -9.71
C LEU A 69 -12.11 -3.73 -10.05
N GLY A 70 -12.35 -3.43 -11.33
CA GLY A 70 -13.04 -2.19 -11.74
C GLY A 70 -12.28 -0.90 -11.39
N LEU A 71 -10.96 -0.97 -11.23
CA LEU A 71 -10.09 0.15 -10.88
C LEU A 71 -9.27 0.61 -12.08
N SER A 72 -9.00 1.92 -12.17
CA SER A 72 -8.05 2.45 -13.16
C SER A 72 -6.62 2.49 -12.60
N ASP A 73 -5.65 2.29 -13.48
CA ASP A 73 -4.22 2.34 -13.16
C ASP A 73 -3.80 3.72 -12.65
N GLU A 74 -4.38 4.81 -13.19
CA GLU A 74 -4.04 6.17 -12.77
C GLU A 74 -4.41 6.43 -11.30
N ARG A 75 -5.50 5.85 -10.79
CA ARG A 75 -5.90 6.03 -9.38
C ARG A 75 -4.93 5.35 -8.43
N LEU A 76 -4.49 4.14 -8.77
CA LEU A 76 -3.50 3.42 -7.97
C LEU A 76 -2.14 4.14 -8.06
N MET A 77 -1.75 4.58 -9.25
CA MET A 77 -0.53 5.35 -9.46
C MET A 77 -0.53 6.63 -8.63
N GLU A 78 -1.59 7.44 -8.69
CA GLU A 78 -1.71 8.66 -7.89
C GLU A 78 -1.55 8.38 -6.39
N SER A 79 -2.23 7.33 -5.91
CA SER A 79 -2.21 6.94 -4.49
C SER A 79 -0.81 6.49 -4.06
N LEU A 80 -0.12 5.69 -4.87
CA LEU A 80 1.25 5.24 -4.61
C LEU A 80 2.25 6.40 -4.63
N THR A 81 2.20 7.24 -5.67
CA THR A 81 3.08 8.40 -5.81
C THR A 81 2.95 9.33 -4.63
N ARG A 82 1.71 9.66 -4.23
CA ARG A 82 1.45 10.54 -3.09
C ARG A 82 1.97 9.95 -1.78
N ALA A 83 1.74 8.65 -1.55
CA ALA A 83 2.20 7.99 -0.34
C ALA A 83 3.73 7.93 -0.25
N LEU A 84 4.41 7.59 -1.35
CA LEU A 84 5.88 7.54 -1.41
C LEU A 84 6.51 8.93 -1.21
N LEU A 85 5.93 9.98 -1.81
CA LEU A 85 6.34 11.36 -1.58
C LEU A 85 6.05 11.87 -0.16
N GLY A 86 5.14 11.23 0.55
CA GLY A 86 4.77 11.57 1.93
C GLY A 86 5.65 10.91 3.00
N LEU A 87 6.58 10.03 2.62
CA LEU A 87 7.52 9.40 3.54
C LEU A 87 8.55 10.42 4.05
N ASP A 88 8.72 10.47 5.37
CA ASP A 88 9.83 11.19 5.99
C ASP A 88 11.16 10.58 5.53
N ASP A 89 12.09 11.42 5.04
CA ASP A 89 13.38 11.01 4.46
C ASP A 89 13.27 9.94 3.35
N GLY A 90 12.14 9.94 2.61
CA GLY A 90 11.87 9.01 1.51
C GLY A 90 12.73 9.24 0.25
N PRO A 91 12.72 8.28 -0.70
CA PRO A 91 13.40 8.43 -1.97
C PRO A 91 12.73 9.49 -2.85
N GLN A 92 13.49 10.03 -3.80
CA GLN A 92 12.91 10.85 -4.86
C GLN A 92 12.05 9.98 -5.76
N VAL A 93 10.84 10.44 -6.10
CA VAL A 93 9.86 9.67 -6.87
C VAL A 93 9.70 10.28 -8.26
N LEU A 94 9.89 9.48 -9.31
CA LEU A 94 9.68 9.90 -10.70
C LEU A 94 8.87 8.85 -11.45
N ASP A 95 8.11 9.28 -12.45
CA ASP A 95 7.44 8.35 -13.35
C ASP A 95 8.46 7.61 -14.22
N TRP A 96 8.34 6.29 -14.27
CA TRP A 96 9.17 5.48 -15.14
C TRP A 96 8.85 5.73 -16.61
N ARG A 97 9.91 5.78 -17.43
CA ARG A 97 9.82 5.80 -18.89
C ARG A 97 10.88 4.87 -19.46
N PRO A 98 10.63 4.18 -20.59
CA PRO A 98 11.64 3.31 -21.20
C PRO A 98 12.98 4.00 -21.51
N ALA A 99 12.96 5.31 -21.78
CA ALA A 99 14.17 6.11 -21.96
C ALA A 99 15.07 6.19 -20.71
N LEU A 100 14.56 5.84 -19.53
CA LEU A 100 15.30 5.76 -18.27
C LEU A 100 15.85 4.34 -18.00
N ALA A 101 15.84 3.45 -19.00
CA ALA A 101 16.38 2.09 -18.88
C ALA A 101 17.87 2.05 -18.53
N ASP A 102 18.64 3.03 -19.00
CA ASP A 102 20.07 3.16 -18.72
C ASP A 102 20.30 4.18 -17.61
N ALA A 103 19.80 3.84 -16.43
CA ALA A 103 19.71 4.74 -15.29
C ALA A 103 20.88 4.58 -14.31
N GLY A 104 21.19 5.68 -13.60
CA GLY A 104 22.32 5.77 -12.69
C GLY A 104 22.28 4.78 -11.52
N ARG A 105 23.41 4.66 -10.81
CA ARG A 105 23.57 3.63 -9.77
C ARG A 105 22.57 3.74 -8.61
N ASN A 106 22.03 4.93 -8.35
CA ASN A 106 21.07 5.23 -7.29
C ASN A 106 19.60 5.10 -7.72
N GLN A 107 19.33 4.59 -8.93
CA GLN A 107 17.97 4.50 -9.46
C GLN A 107 17.42 3.08 -9.34
N TRP A 108 16.14 3.00 -9.01
CA TRP A 108 15.41 1.77 -8.74
C TRP A 108 14.08 1.81 -9.46
N ARG A 109 13.69 0.72 -10.13
CA ARG A 109 12.35 0.59 -10.71
C ARG A 109 11.44 -0.09 -9.69
N LEU A 110 10.29 0.52 -9.41
CA LEU A 110 9.21 -0.10 -8.66
C LEU A 110 8.09 -0.50 -9.63
N ASP A 111 7.90 -1.81 -9.79
CA ASP A 111 6.74 -2.37 -10.47
C ASP A 111 5.64 -2.65 -9.43
N SER A 112 4.38 -2.40 -9.80
CA SER A 112 3.22 -2.73 -8.97
C SER A 112 2.16 -3.47 -9.79
N ARG A 113 1.62 -4.54 -9.21
CA ARG A 113 0.53 -5.32 -9.81
C ARG A 113 -0.56 -5.58 -8.80
N LEU A 114 -1.79 -5.19 -9.11
CA LEU A 114 -2.97 -5.41 -8.27
C LEU A 114 -3.90 -6.43 -8.93
N ASN A 115 -3.99 -7.62 -8.34
CA ASN A 115 -4.81 -8.71 -8.87
C ASN A 115 -5.99 -9.04 -7.96
N ALA A 116 -7.09 -9.54 -8.51
CA ALA A 116 -8.10 -10.23 -7.73
C ALA A 116 -7.47 -11.51 -7.13
N SER A 117 -7.59 -11.70 -5.82
CA SER A 117 -6.93 -12.83 -5.13
C SER A 117 -7.87 -13.97 -4.80
N ALA A 118 -9.19 -13.73 -4.83
CA ALA A 118 -10.22 -14.73 -4.61
C ALA A 118 -11.54 -14.28 -5.26
N PRO A 119 -12.55 -15.18 -5.38
CA PRO A 119 -13.88 -14.81 -5.83
C PRO A 119 -14.51 -13.70 -4.98
N ARG A 120 -15.45 -12.98 -5.58
CA ARG A 120 -16.22 -11.95 -4.89
C ARG A 120 -16.96 -12.55 -3.68
N LEU A 121 -16.90 -11.85 -2.56
CA LEU A 121 -17.54 -12.28 -1.32
C LEU A 121 -18.82 -11.48 -1.12
N GLN A 122 -19.95 -12.14 -1.30
CA GLN A 122 -21.25 -11.57 -1.00
C GLN A 122 -21.51 -11.65 0.51
N LEU A 123 -21.61 -10.49 1.17
CA LEU A 123 -22.08 -10.36 2.55
C LEU A 123 -23.52 -9.85 2.56
N SER A 124 -24.16 -9.85 3.73
CA SER A 124 -25.55 -9.41 3.89
C SER A 124 -25.76 -7.93 3.54
N ASP A 125 -24.74 -7.09 3.74
CA ASP A 125 -24.81 -5.63 3.61
C ASP A 125 -23.91 -5.06 2.50
N ARG A 126 -23.05 -5.87 1.89
CA ARG A 126 -22.05 -5.45 0.90
C ARG A 126 -21.50 -6.61 0.09
N GLU A 127 -20.74 -6.26 -0.94
CA GLU A 127 -19.93 -7.19 -1.72
C GLU A 127 -18.46 -6.79 -1.58
N LEU A 128 -17.59 -7.75 -1.27
CA LEU A 128 -16.15 -7.52 -1.15
C LEU A 128 -15.39 -8.16 -2.30
N LEU A 129 -14.35 -7.47 -2.76
CA LEU A 129 -13.43 -7.88 -3.82
C LEU A 129 -12.04 -8.13 -3.21
N PRO A 130 -11.72 -9.39 -2.86
CA PRO A 130 -10.39 -9.73 -2.36
C PRO A 130 -9.32 -9.42 -3.41
N TYR A 131 -8.24 -8.77 -2.98
CA TYR A 131 -7.13 -8.40 -3.84
C TYR A 131 -5.78 -8.80 -3.24
N ARG A 132 -4.76 -8.83 -4.11
CA ARG A 132 -3.34 -8.87 -3.75
C ARG A 132 -2.59 -7.82 -4.55
N LEU A 133 -1.98 -6.87 -3.86
CA LEU A 133 -0.98 -5.96 -4.43
C LEU A 133 0.39 -6.63 -4.31
N THR A 134 1.08 -6.79 -5.44
CA THR A 134 2.48 -7.20 -5.50
C THR A 134 3.33 -6.00 -5.84
N LEU A 135 4.36 -5.74 -5.03
CA LEU A 135 5.36 -4.70 -5.25
C LEU A 135 6.67 -5.39 -5.61
N THR A 136 7.38 -4.91 -6.63
CA THR A 136 8.68 -5.48 -7.01
C THR A 136 9.69 -4.40 -7.27
N LEU A 137 10.82 -4.46 -6.56
CA LEU A 137 11.96 -3.59 -6.80
C LEU A 137 12.97 -4.28 -7.72
N ARG A 138 13.42 -3.55 -8.74
CA ARG A 138 14.41 -4.00 -9.72
C ARG A 138 15.40 -2.89 -10.04
N ARG A 139 16.50 -3.26 -10.70
CA ARG A 139 17.34 -2.29 -11.38
C ARG A 139 16.66 -1.86 -12.67
N PRO A 140 16.71 -0.56 -13.03
CA PRO A 140 16.34 -0.12 -14.37
C PRO A 140 17.05 -0.95 -15.45
N GLY A 141 16.32 -1.33 -16.51
CA GLY A 141 16.85 -2.15 -17.59
C GLY A 141 17.02 -3.65 -17.29
N SER A 142 16.70 -4.10 -16.06
CA SER A 142 16.72 -5.52 -15.69
C SER A 142 15.34 -6.01 -15.29
N ASP A 143 14.98 -7.20 -15.76
CA ASP A 143 13.77 -7.90 -15.32
C ASP A 143 14.00 -8.76 -14.08
N GLN A 144 15.20 -8.76 -13.50
CA GLN A 144 15.46 -9.49 -12.25
C GLN A 144 14.83 -8.78 -11.06
N ALA A 145 13.93 -9.46 -10.36
CA ALA A 145 13.41 -9.01 -9.08
C ALA A 145 14.52 -9.07 -8.01
N LEU A 146 14.80 -7.94 -7.37
CA LEU A 146 15.75 -7.87 -6.25
C LEU A 146 15.04 -7.90 -4.90
N TRP A 147 13.79 -7.42 -4.86
CA TRP A 147 12.91 -7.53 -3.71
C TRP A 147 11.47 -7.57 -4.18
N GLN A 148 10.63 -8.27 -3.42
CA GLN A 148 9.21 -8.36 -3.66
C GLN A 148 8.46 -8.41 -2.33
N ALA A 149 7.33 -7.70 -2.26
CA ALA A 149 6.40 -7.77 -1.14
C ALA A 149 4.96 -7.89 -1.64
N HIS A 150 4.09 -8.36 -0.75
CA HIS A 150 2.67 -8.53 -1.02
C HIS A 150 1.83 -7.85 0.05
N ILE A 151 0.74 -7.21 -0.37
CA ILE A 151 -0.28 -6.66 0.51
C ILE A 151 -1.61 -7.25 0.09
N ASP A 152 -2.20 -8.05 0.98
CA ASP A 152 -3.52 -8.61 0.80
C ASP A 152 -4.59 -7.70 1.42
N GLY A 153 -5.79 -7.72 0.85
CA GLY A 153 -6.93 -6.97 1.37
C GLY A 153 -8.22 -7.27 0.61
N ALA A 154 -9.24 -6.47 0.86
CA ALA A 154 -10.48 -6.50 0.09
C ALA A 154 -11.01 -5.09 -0.14
N LEU A 155 -11.48 -4.82 -1.36
CA LEU A 155 -12.19 -3.59 -1.70
C LEU A 155 -13.69 -3.79 -1.50
N ASP A 156 -14.39 -2.75 -1.07
CA ASP A 156 -15.84 -2.77 -1.01
C ASP A 156 -16.39 -2.39 -2.39
N ALA A 157 -17.08 -3.33 -3.06
CA ALA A 157 -17.59 -3.11 -4.41
C ALA A 157 -18.68 -2.05 -4.46
N THR A 158 -19.36 -1.78 -3.34
CA THR A 158 -20.38 -0.73 -3.25
C THR A 158 -19.80 0.67 -3.20
N ALA A 159 -18.47 0.79 -3.04
CA ALA A 159 -17.74 2.04 -2.95
C ALA A 159 -16.95 2.39 -4.23
N LEU A 160 -17.01 1.52 -5.27
CA LEU A 160 -16.38 1.68 -6.59
C LEU A 160 -17.18 2.61 -7.51
#